data_AF-I7LU48-F1
#
_entry.id   AF-I7LU48-F1
#
_cell.length_a   1.000
_cell.length_b   1.000
_cell.length_c   1.000
_cell.angle_alpha   90.00
_cell.angle_beta   90.00
_cell.angle_gamma   90.00
#
_symmetry.space_group_name_H-M   'P 1'
#
loop_
_entity.id
_entity.type
_entity.pdbx_description
1 polymer ?
#
loop_
_entity_poly.entity_id
_entity_poly.type
_entity_poly.pdbx_seq_one_letter_code
_entity_poly.pdbx_strand_id
1 'polypeptide(L)'
;MKHSLVLLSFFVLFHTCICFHEVPHMLILGIAKRELMKNDQEIYKITAKYLDTFSASGIETISTTSYEENAVWGDDIKTYGDAQKAMGMWHFIGNKDSNPENLTLVKDPMADSENALNAYDNIVKTFKNKSFIGKITEFKIMMLKMLVHLVGDIHMPHHTGSYYNSTIVGPNKEIWGDRGGNRQKIKFYTSTGKKESTDIHFYFDSSCFYYNWKSRLQRPLNDTFKAYFEAELDRIMTQYPKETLNINNAQTFNDWAEESWNIALTEVYPFLLKNNEIRFGDAFYNSSFDMIQKRIVIAGYRLAYTLQNMFAAEKGKIDLSTPLTYEISQKNPLDNGDKSKDKDTTVTDNKDKPIDNNKDKSTTDNKDQLPNNNKDNTPVINNNNKDTTTTPDKEKLVDNNQDKNTDSYSNKFTEDLSNKAIAVVFGVLFGLTFFTLVALMIYFHKTVTSLKSHHRVSTDFQEAKTLNMQRIPSTEQNENKL
;
A
#
# COMPACT_ATOMS: atom_id res chain seq x y z
N MET A 1 -7.43 6.95 47.45
CA MET A 1 -6.68 7.60 46.35
C MET A 1 -6.16 6.47 45.45
N LYS A 2 -6.97 5.94 44.53
CA LYS A 2 -6.94 6.25 43.08
C LYS A 2 -5.50 6.42 42.55
N HIS A 3 -4.89 5.32 42.13
CA HIS A 3 -3.85 5.37 41.11
C HIS A 3 -4.50 5.88 39.83
N SER A 4 -4.22 7.14 39.48
CA SER A 4 -4.56 7.67 38.17
C SER A 4 -3.68 6.98 37.14
N LEU A 5 -4.26 6.00 36.45
CA LEU A 5 -3.72 5.47 35.21
C LEU A 5 -3.84 6.59 34.17
N VAL A 6 -2.76 7.37 33.99
CA VAL A 6 -2.69 8.35 32.91
C VAL A 6 -2.53 7.53 31.62
N LEU A 7 -3.66 7.30 30.95
CA LEU A 7 -3.67 6.75 29.60
C LEU A 7 -3.13 7.84 28.67
N LEU A 8 -1.82 7.84 28.44
CA LEU A 8 -1.21 8.68 27.43
C LEU A 8 -1.64 8.12 26.06
N SER A 9 -2.73 8.66 25.53
CA SER A 9 -3.20 8.35 24.18
C SER A 9 -2.22 8.98 23.19
N PHE A 10 -1.23 8.21 22.75
CA PHE A 10 -0.45 8.55 21.57
C PHE A 10 -1.38 8.50 20.35
N PHE A 11 -1.95 9.65 19.99
CA PHE A 11 -2.43 9.87 18.64
C PHE A 11 -1.21 9.91 17.72
N VAL A 12 -0.77 8.74 17.25
CA VAL A 12 0.07 8.67 16.06
C VAL A 12 -0.83 9.06 14.90
N LEU A 13 -0.72 10.32 14.46
CA LEU A 13 -1.25 10.75 13.17
C LEU A 13 -0.51 9.94 12.10
N PHE A 14 -1.14 8.85 11.65
CA PHE A 14 -0.71 8.07 10.49
C PHE A 14 -0.70 9.01 9.28
N HIS A 15 0.48 9.55 8.96
CA HIS A 15 0.73 10.13 7.64
C HIS A 15 1.10 8.95 6.75
N THR A 16 0.10 8.37 6.10
CA THR A 16 0.36 7.49 4.96
C THR A 16 0.98 8.37 3.88
N CYS A 17 2.29 8.22 3.65
CA CYS A 17 2.90 8.63 2.40
C CYS A 17 2.25 7.76 1.33
N ILE A 18 1.25 8.29 0.65
CA ILE A 18 0.61 7.64 -0.50
C ILE A 18 1.49 8.05 -1.65
N CYS A 19 2.02 7.07 -2.37
CA CYS A 19 2.91 7.32 -3.49
C CYS A 19 2.06 7.71 -4.70
N PHE A 20 2.57 7.62 -5.94
CA PHE A 20 1.72 7.87 -7.11
C PHE A 20 0.37 7.18 -6.90
N HIS A 21 -0.74 7.88 -7.13
CA HIS A 21 -2.03 7.25 -6.90
C HIS A 21 -2.20 6.07 -7.88
N GLU A 22 -3.20 5.25 -7.61
CA GLU A 22 -3.35 3.93 -8.20
C GLU A 22 -3.37 3.96 -9.73
N VAL A 23 -4.07 4.93 -10.33
CA VAL A 23 -4.21 5.05 -11.78
C VAL A 23 -2.88 5.37 -12.48
N PRO A 24 -2.07 6.37 -12.06
CA PRO A 24 -0.71 6.55 -12.57
C PRO A 24 0.14 5.27 -12.60
N HIS A 25 0.21 4.51 -11.50
CA HIS A 25 0.97 3.25 -11.49
C HIS A 25 0.43 2.23 -12.49
N MET A 26 -0.90 2.08 -12.56
CA MET A 26 -1.54 1.18 -13.51
C MET A 26 -1.24 1.61 -14.95
N LEU A 27 -1.29 2.91 -15.26
CA LEU A 27 -0.97 3.44 -16.59
C LEU A 27 0.48 3.14 -16.98
N ILE A 28 1.43 3.31 -16.06
CA ILE A 28 2.85 2.98 -16.27
C ILE A 28 3.01 1.51 -16.67
N LEU A 29 2.39 0.60 -15.92
CA LEU A 29 2.45 -0.83 -16.24
C LEU A 29 1.68 -1.18 -17.53
N GLY A 30 0.57 -0.49 -17.82
CA GLY A 30 -0.20 -0.65 -19.06
C GLY A 30 0.55 -0.19 -20.31
N ILE A 31 1.27 0.93 -20.23
CA ILE A 31 2.19 1.38 -21.29
C ILE A 31 3.31 0.36 -21.48
N ALA A 32 3.91 -0.12 -20.38
CA ALA A 32 4.95 -1.13 -20.45
C ALA A 32 4.45 -2.42 -21.10
N LYS A 33 3.24 -2.87 -20.75
CA LYS A 33 2.56 -4.02 -21.35
C LYS A 33 2.41 -3.84 -22.86
N ARG A 34 1.84 -2.72 -23.31
CA ARG A 34 1.63 -2.44 -24.75
C ARG A 34 2.95 -2.42 -25.52
N GLU A 35 4.00 -1.83 -24.93
CA GLU A 35 5.33 -1.81 -25.53
C GLU A 35 5.95 -3.21 -25.63
N LEU A 36 5.81 -4.05 -24.59
CA LEU A 36 6.28 -5.43 -24.60
C LEU A 36 5.50 -6.28 -25.61
N MET A 37 4.17 -6.17 -25.65
CA MET A 37 3.34 -6.90 -26.62
C MET A 37 3.72 -6.54 -28.07
N LYS A 38 4.06 -5.28 -28.32
CA LYS A 38 4.49 -4.81 -29.65
C LYS A 38 5.87 -5.32 -30.04
N ASN A 39 6.84 -5.35 -29.12
CA ASN A 39 8.26 -5.52 -29.47
C ASN A 39 8.90 -6.81 -28.95
N ASP A 40 8.37 -7.42 -27.88
CA ASP A 40 8.90 -8.63 -27.27
C ASP A 40 7.79 -9.46 -26.58
N GLN A 41 6.95 -10.09 -27.41
CA GLN A 41 5.79 -10.86 -26.97
C GLN A 41 6.13 -11.97 -25.97
N GLU A 42 7.33 -12.56 -26.04
CA GLU A 42 7.76 -13.59 -25.09
C GLU A 42 8.00 -13.01 -23.70
N ILE A 43 8.69 -11.85 -23.60
CA ILE A 43 8.88 -11.16 -22.31
C ILE A 43 7.54 -10.70 -21.74
N TYR A 44 6.62 -10.22 -22.58
CA TYR A 44 5.25 -9.94 -22.13
C TYR A 44 4.62 -11.18 -21.49
N LYS A 45 4.65 -12.34 -22.16
CA LYS A 45 4.06 -13.58 -21.61
C LYS A 45 4.75 -14.03 -20.32
N ILE A 46 6.07 -13.92 -20.23
CA ILE A 46 6.83 -14.24 -19.01
C ILE A 46 6.39 -13.33 -17.86
N THR A 47 6.42 -12.01 -18.06
CA THR A 47 6.02 -11.04 -17.02
C THR A 47 4.56 -11.21 -16.64
N ALA A 48 3.68 -11.48 -17.60
CA ALA A 48 2.28 -11.78 -17.35
C ALA A 48 2.13 -13.04 -16.50
N LYS A 49 2.94 -14.08 -16.72
CA LYS A 49 2.94 -15.28 -15.88
C LYS A 49 3.34 -14.98 -14.44
N TYR A 50 4.37 -14.17 -14.23
CA TYR A 50 4.77 -13.74 -12.87
C TYR A 50 3.65 -12.94 -12.18
N LEU A 51 3.04 -11.98 -12.88
CA LEU A 51 2.04 -11.09 -12.29
C LEU A 51 0.68 -11.78 -12.09
N ASP A 52 0.37 -12.78 -12.90
CA ASP A 52 -0.81 -13.65 -12.78
C ASP A 52 -0.66 -14.67 -11.64
N THR A 53 0.56 -15.02 -11.25
CA THR A 53 0.78 -16.03 -10.20
C THR A 53 0.32 -15.50 -8.84
N PHE A 54 -0.76 -16.10 -8.35
CA PHE A 54 -1.39 -15.86 -7.05
C PHE A 54 -0.36 -15.97 -5.91
N SER A 55 -0.26 -14.95 -5.03
CA SER A 55 0.55 -15.11 -3.81
C SER A 55 -0.17 -16.05 -2.86
N ALA A 56 0.56 -17.02 -2.34
CA ALA A 56 0.08 -18.13 -1.55
C ALA A 56 -0.85 -17.78 -0.38
N SER A 57 -1.66 -18.79 -0.06
CA SER A 57 -2.43 -19.00 1.17
C SER A 57 -1.85 -18.29 2.40
N GLY A 58 -2.54 -17.23 2.85
CA GLY A 58 -2.26 -16.56 4.13
C GLY A 58 -2.44 -15.04 4.12
N ILE A 59 -2.33 -14.39 2.94
CA ILE A 59 -2.66 -12.97 2.76
C ILE A 59 -3.74 -12.91 1.67
N GLU A 60 -4.99 -13.19 2.06
CA GLU A 60 -6.18 -13.22 1.17
C GLU A 60 -6.57 -11.85 0.58
N THR A 61 -5.73 -10.84 0.72
CA THR A 61 -6.04 -9.48 0.30
C THR A 61 -5.07 -9.04 -0.78
N ILE A 62 -5.32 -9.48 -2.00
CA ILE A 62 -5.54 -8.65 -3.19
C ILE A 62 -5.97 -9.62 -4.28
N SER A 63 -7.25 -9.50 -4.61
CA SER A 63 -8.00 -10.07 -5.72
C SER A 63 -7.16 -10.51 -6.94
N THR A 64 -7.67 -11.51 -7.66
CA THR A 64 -7.43 -11.74 -9.09
C THR A 64 -7.36 -10.39 -9.85
N THR A 65 -6.15 -9.89 -10.05
CA THR A 65 -5.88 -8.55 -10.58
C THR A 65 -5.57 -8.68 -12.06
N SER A 66 -6.01 -7.71 -12.86
CA SER A 66 -5.46 -7.55 -14.22
C SER A 66 -3.95 -7.30 -14.17
N TYR A 67 -3.26 -7.45 -15.30
CA TYR A 67 -1.82 -7.21 -15.40
C TYR A 67 -1.45 -5.87 -14.75
N GLU A 68 -2.17 -4.80 -15.07
CA GLU A 68 -1.93 -3.42 -14.68
C GLU A 68 -2.21 -3.15 -13.21
N GLU A 69 -3.22 -3.79 -12.64
CA GLU A 69 -3.59 -3.64 -11.22
C GLU A 69 -2.48 -4.07 -10.25
N ASN A 70 -1.56 -4.94 -10.70
CA ASN A 70 -0.41 -5.35 -9.89
C ASN A 70 0.55 -4.20 -9.58
N ALA A 71 0.52 -3.11 -10.36
CA ALA A 71 1.37 -1.94 -10.13
C ALA A 71 1.08 -1.22 -8.81
N VAL A 72 -0.09 -1.46 -8.20
CA VAL A 72 -0.52 -0.82 -6.95
C VAL A 72 -0.10 -1.63 -5.70
N TRP A 73 0.36 -2.87 -5.89
CA TRP A 73 0.61 -3.80 -4.79
C TRP A 73 1.63 -3.30 -3.75
N GLY A 74 2.66 -2.53 -4.17
CA GLY A 74 3.64 -1.96 -3.23
C GLY A 74 2.99 -1.06 -2.17
N ASP A 75 2.02 -0.27 -2.61
CA ASP A 75 1.22 0.61 -1.78
C ASP A 75 0.26 -0.15 -0.86
N ASP A 76 -0.31 -1.26 -1.36
CA ASP A 76 -1.18 -2.09 -0.56
C ASP A 76 -0.38 -2.79 0.55
N ILE A 77 0.72 -3.46 0.20
CA ILE A 77 1.45 -4.35 1.12
C ILE A 77 2.03 -3.62 2.32
N LYS A 78 2.48 -2.37 2.17
CA LYS A 78 3.08 -1.58 3.27
C LYS A 78 2.11 -1.28 4.43
N THR A 79 0.81 -1.49 4.22
CA THR A 79 -0.22 -1.32 5.25
C THR A 79 -0.46 -2.60 6.08
N TYR A 80 0.09 -3.75 5.67
CA TYR A 80 -0.17 -5.06 6.27
C TYR A 80 0.86 -5.46 7.31
N GLY A 81 0.61 -5.13 8.58
CA GLY A 81 1.46 -5.60 9.69
C GLY A 81 2.84 -4.93 9.77
N ASP A 82 3.57 -5.20 10.84
CA ASP A 82 4.77 -4.43 11.17
C ASP A 82 5.98 -4.77 10.28
N ALA A 83 6.11 -6.01 9.82
CA ALA A 83 7.20 -6.41 8.94
C ALA A 83 7.10 -5.75 7.55
N GLN A 84 5.89 -5.58 7.03
CA GLN A 84 5.67 -4.97 5.72
C GLN A 84 5.72 -3.44 5.78
N LYS A 85 5.41 -2.83 6.94
CA LYS A 85 5.64 -1.38 7.15
C LYS A 85 7.10 -0.98 6.91
N ALA A 86 8.05 -1.89 7.12
CA ALA A 86 9.47 -1.66 6.80
C ALA A 86 9.68 -1.37 5.30
N MET A 87 8.83 -1.90 4.41
CA MET A 87 8.87 -1.59 2.97
C MET A 87 8.43 -0.16 2.66
N GLY A 88 7.84 0.57 3.62
CA GLY A 88 7.38 1.95 3.42
C GLY A 88 8.49 2.91 2.99
N MET A 89 9.73 2.69 3.46
CA MET A 89 10.88 3.52 3.08
C MET A 89 11.35 3.26 1.64
N TRP A 90 10.99 2.11 1.05
CA TRP A 90 11.42 1.77 -0.30
C TRP A 90 10.73 2.64 -1.36
N HIS A 91 9.64 3.31 -1.03
CA HIS A 91 8.88 4.11 -1.98
C HIS A 91 9.52 5.45 -2.35
N PHE A 92 10.58 5.88 -1.66
CA PHE A 92 11.17 7.19 -1.87
C PHE A 92 12.66 7.21 -1.54
N ILE A 93 13.31 8.33 -1.85
CA ILE A 93 14.67 8.64 -1.44
C ILE A 93 14.61 9.68 -0.32
N GLY A 94 14.86 9.22 0.91
CA GLY A 94 14.74 10.05 2.12
C GLY A 94 16.00 10.84 2.49
N ASN A 95 17.12 10.65 1.80
CA ASN A 95 18.44 11.20 2.14
C ASN A 95 18.94 12.29 1.16
N LYS A 96 18.15 12.61 0.13
CA LYS A 96 18.49 13.65 -0.84
C LYS A 96 17.88 14.98 -0.43
N ASP A 97 18.73 15.95 -0.13
CA ASP A 97 18.32 17.18 0.54
C ASP A 97 18.59 18.42 -0.31
N SER A 98 17.65 19.37 -0.30
CA SER A 98 17.91 20.77 -0.67
C SER A 98 17.87 21.63 0.58
N ASN A 99 19.02 22.20 0.95
CA ASN A 99 19.21 23.00 2.17
C ASN A 99 19.78 24.39 1.85
N PRO A 100 18.99 25.27 1.19
CA PRO A 100 19.46 26.58 0.74
C PRO A 100 19.81 27.53 1.89
N GLU A 101 19.26 27.32 3.08
CA GLU A 101 19.51 28.13 4.27
C GLU A 101 20.68 27.59 5.13
N ASN A 102 21.38 26.54 4.66
CA ASN A 102 22.49 25.91 5.37
C ASN A 102 22.16 25.55 6.83
N LEU A 103 20.98 24.98 7.04
CA LEU A 103 20.46 24.61 8.35
C LEU A 103 21.12 23.32 8.87
N THR A 104 21.15 23.15 10.18
CA THR A 104 21.47 21.87 10.81
C THR A 104 20.28 20.92 10.66
N LEU A 105 20.47 19.86 9.88
CA LEU A 105 19.40 18.93 9.53
C LEU A 105 19.33 17.76 10.50
N VAL A 106 18.11 17.30 10.80
CA VAL A 106 17.88 15.97 11.37
C VAL A 106 17.58 15.02 10.22
N LYS A 107 18.31 13.89 10.19
CA LYS A 107 18.14 12.85 9.18
C LYS A 107 17.59 11.58 9.82
N ASP A 108 16.79 10.86 9.05
CA ASP A 108 16.44 9.49 9.40
C ASP A 108 17.69 8.61 9.26
N PRO A 109 18.14 7.90 10.31
CA PRO A 109 19.34 7.08 10.27
C PRO A 109 19.25 5.92 9.27
N MET A 110 18.04 5.55 8.83
CA MET A 110 17.81 4.47 7.86
C MET A 110 17.70 4.98 6.42
N ALA A 111 17.64 6.29 6.17
CA ALA A 111 17.39 6.82 4.82
C ALA A 111 18.48 6.47 3.79
N ASP A 112 19.72 6.26 4.23
CA ASP A 112 20.82 5.84 3.36
C ASP A 112 20.74 4.34 2.99
N SER A 113 20.25 3.49 3.91
CA SER A 113 20.19 2.04 3.73
C SER A 113 18.85 1.53 3.19
N GLU A 114 17.74 2.19 3.55
CA GLU A 114 16.38 1.83 3.17
C GLU A 114 15.79 2.94 2.30
N ASN A 115 15.82 2.76 0.99
CA ASN A 115 15.26 3.68 0.02
C ASN A 115 14.98 2.98 -1.32
N ALA A 116 14.32 3.70 -2.23
CA ALA A 116 13.97 3.19 -3.56
C ALA A 116 15.16 2.69 -4.37
N LEU A 117 16.32 3.35 -4.30
CA LEU A 117 17.51 2.96 -5.07
C LEU A 117 18.01 1.59 -4.62
N ASN A 118 18.20 1.41 -3.30
CA ASN A 118 18.69 0.16 -2.73
C ASN A 118 17.70 -0.99 -2.95
N ALA A 119 16.40 -0.73 -2.78
CA ALA A 119 15.35 -1.71 -3.02
C ALA A 119 15.34 -2.16 -4.49
N TYR A 120 15.36 -1.22 -5.43
CA TYR A 120 15.41 -1.52 -6.86
C TYR A 120 16.64 -2.37 -7.23
N ASP A 121 17.84 -1.98 -6.76
CA ASP A 121 19.08 -2.70 -7.03
C ASP A 121 19.05 -4.13 -6.49
N ASN A 122 18.52 -4.33 -5.27
CA ASN A 122 18.41 -5.65 -4.66
C ASN A 122 17.40 -6.53 -5.41
N ILE A 123 16.29 -5.96 -5.90
CA ILE A 123 15.33 -6.67 -6.74
C ILE A 123 15.98 -7.08 -8.07
N VAL A 124 16.63 -6.16 -8.78
CA VAL A 124 17.29 -6.47 -10.06
C VAL A 124 18.37 -7.54 -9.89
N LYS A 125 19.17 -7.49 -8.81
CA LYS A 125 20.15 -8.53 -8.48
C LYS A 125 19.48 -9.89 -8.24
N THR A 126 18.34 -9.92 -7.56
CA THR A 126 17.55 -11.14 -7.33
C THR A 126 17.14 -11.79 -8.64
N PHE A 127 16.62 -11.00 -9.59
CA PHE A 127 16.19 -11.51 -10.90
C PHE A 127 17.35 -11.94 -11.81
N LYS A 128 18.50 -11.28 -11.71
CA LYS A 128 19.70 -11.63 -12.49
C LYS A 128 20.52 -12.80 -11.89
N ASN A 129 20.13 -13.31 -10.73
CA ASN A 129 20.83 -14.42 -10.09
C ASN A 129 20.59 -15.73 -10.87
N LYS A 130 21.68 -16.31 -11.39
CA LYS A 130 21.66 -17.52 -12.24
C LYS A 130 20.98 -18.73 -11.59
N SER A 131 21.01 -18.85 -10.26
CA SER A 131 20.39 -19.96 -9.52
C SER A 131 18.85 -19.94 -9.57
N PHE A 132 18.26 -18.79 -9.94
CA PHE A 132 16.82 -18.56 -9.98
C PHE A 132 16.26 -18.30 -11.38
N ILE A 133 17.09 -18.37 -12.42
CA ILE A 133 16.62 -18.31 -13.82
C ILE A 133 15.74 -19.53 -14.10
N GLY A 134 14.60 -19.32 -14.76
CA GLY A 134 13.61 -20.34 -15.08
C GLY A 134 12.70 -20.69 -13.90
N LYS A 135 12.80 -19.96 -12.77
CA LYS A 135 12.05 -20.25 -11.55
C LYS A 135 11.15 -19.08 -11.18
N ILE A 136 9.84 -19.36 -11.15
CA ILE A 136 8.84 -18.46 -10.56
C ILE A 136 8.71 -18.84 -9.09
N THR A 137 9.02 -17.90 -8.20
CA THR A 137 8.90 -18.06 -6.74
C THR A 137 8.05 -16.92 -6.20
N GLU A 138 7.37 -17.14 -5.07
CA GLU A 138 6.58 -16.11 -4.39
C GLU A 138 7.40 -14.84 -4.11
N PHE A 139 8.66 -15.01 -3.67
CA PHE A 139 9.57 -13.91 -3.46
C PHE A 139 9.81 -13.11 -4.76
N LYS A 140 10.12 -13.77 -5.88
CA LYS A 140 10.30 -13.07 -7.17
C LYS A 140 9.00 -12.37 -7.60
N ILE A 141 7.84 -12.99 -7.40
CA ILE A 141 6.55 -12.37 -7.73
C ILE A 141 6.36 -11.06 -6.93
N MET A 142 6.52 -11.11 -5.60
CA MET A 142 6.44 -9.92 -4.74
C MET A 142 7.46 -8.84 -5.14
N MET A 143 8.69 -9.25 -5.42
CA MET A 143 9.75 -8.34 -5.84
C MET A 143 9.47 -7.72 -7.22
N LEU A 144 8.88 -8.45 -8.16
CA LEU A 144 8.44 -7.88 -9.44
C LEU A 144 7.37 -6.80 -9.24
N LYS A 145 6.35 -7.10 -8.42
CA LYS A 145 5.28 -6.14 -8.09
C LYS A 145 5.85 -4.89 -7.43
N MET A 146 6.79 -5.06 -6.50
CA MET A 146 7.52 -3.94 -5.90
C MET A 146 8.31 -3.15 -6.95
N LEU A 147 9.11 -3.79 -7.80
CA LEU A 147 9.91 -3.10 -8.83
C LEU A 147 9.04 -2.28 -9.79
N VAL A 148 7.90 -2.82 -10.22
CA VAL A 148 6.94 -2.06 -11.05
C VAL A 148 6.50 -0.80 -10.32
N HIS A 149 6.15 -0.92 -9.04
CA HIS A 149 5.70 0.21 -8.22
C HIS A 149 6.81 1.25 -8.06
N LEU A 150 8.03 0.82 -7.71
CA LEU A 150 9.20 1.70 -7.54
C LEU A 150 9.56 2.49 -8.80
N VAL A 151 9.40 1.89 -9.99
CA VAL A 151 9.61 2.62 -11.25
C VAL A 151 8.58 3.74 -11.40
N GLY A 152 7.34 3.56 -10.95
CA GLY A 152 6.39 4.66 -10.86
C GLY A 152 6.84 5.74 -9.89
N ASP A 153 7.10 5.36 -8.65
CA ASP A 153 7.47 6.29 -7.57
C ASP A 153 8.66 7.16 -7.96
N ILE A 154 9.74 6.58 -8.49
CA ILE A 154 10.94 7.36 -8.79
C ILE A 154 10.73 8.40 -9.89
N HIS A 155 9.71 8.24 -10.74
CA HIS A 155 9.35 9.24 -11.75
C HIS A 155 8.49 10.37 -11.21
N MET A 156 7.96 10.25 -9.99
CA MET A 156 7.28 11.32 -9.24
C MET A 156 8.34 12.25 -8.63
N PRO A 157 8.36 13.55 -8.97
CA PRO A 157 9.40 14.47 -8.50
C PRO A 157 9.61 14.46 -6.98
N HIS A 158 8.54 14.42 -6.20
CA HIS A 158 8.60 14.49 -4.74
C HIS A 158 8.97 13.17 -4.04
N HIS A 159 9.06 12.06 -4.76
CA HIS A 159 9.57 10.79 -4.21
C HIS A 159 11.09 10.74 -4.12
N THR A 160 11.79 11.78 -4.58
CA THR A 160 13.23 11.71 -4.85
C THR A 160 14.09 12.62 -3.97
N GLY A 161 13.48 13.34 -3.03
CA GLY A 161 14.20 14.16 -2.07
C GLY A 161 13.29 15.00 -1.18
N SER A 162 13.91 15.75 -0.26
CA SER A 162 13.23 16.67 0.66
C SER A 162 13.79 18.08 0.55
N TYR A 163 12.89 19.07 0.60
CA TYR A 163 13.27 20.48 0.66
C TYR A 163 13.26 20.97 2.11
N TYR A 164 14.28 21.75 2.47
CA TYR A 164 14.49 22.26 3.81
C TYR A 164 14.40 23.79 3.82
N ASN A 165 13.69 24.33 4.80
CA ASN A 165 13.72 25.75 5.14
C ASN A 165 13.42 25.92 6.64
N SER A 166 13.71 27.10 7.18
CA SER A 166 13.51 27.42 8.60
C SER A 166 12.05 27.40 9.06
N THR A 167 11.09 27.39 8.15
CA THR A 167 9.65 27.37 8.47
C THR A 167 9.10 25.94 8.67
N ILE A 168 9.82 24.91 8.21
CA ILE A 168 9.38 23.51 8.26
C ILE A 168 10.05 22.81 9.44
N VAL A 169 9.48 23.07 10.61
CA VAL A 169 9.97 22.58 11.90
C VAL A 169 9.12 21.41 12.42
N GLY A 170 9.78 20.44 13.03
CA GLY A 170 9.13 19.39 13.83
C GLY A 170 8.67 19.92 15.20
N PRO A 171 7.98 19.07 15.99
CA PRO A 171 7.43 19.46 17.31
C PRO A 171 8.46 20.05 18.27
N ASN A 172 9.73 19.63 18.15
CA ASN A 172 10.84 20.06 19.01
C ASN A 172 11.69 21.18 18.39
N LYS A 173 11.19 21.89 17.36
CA LYS A 173 11.94 22.87 16.54
C LYS A 173 13.09 22.29 15.70
N GLU A 174 13.11 20.96 15.55
CA GLU A 174 14.07 20.26 14.68
C GLU A 174 13.70 20.43 13.19
N ILE A 175 14.69 20.59 12.31
CA ILE A 175 14.45 20.73 10.87
C ILE A 175 14.51 19.35 10.21
N TRP A 176 13.34 18.79 9.92
CA TRP A 176 13.13 17.44 9.37
C TRP A 176 12.81 17.44 7.86
N GLY A 177 12.99 18.58 7.20
CA GLY A 177 12.61 18.78 5.80
C GLY A 177 11.10 18.66 5.61
N ASP A 178 10.67 18.81 4.36
CA ASP A 178 9.26 18.76 4.00
C ASP A 178 8.73 17.37 3.65
N ARG A 179 9.59 16.35 3.72
CA ARG A 179 9.29 14.94 3.44
C ARG A 179 8.72 14.75 2.04
N GLY A 180 9.45 15.24 1.04
CA GLY A 180 9.00 15.25 -0.34
C GLY A 180 7.70 16.03 -0.49
N GLY A 181 7.62 17.25 0.04
CA GLY A 181 6.42 18.08 -0.09
C GLY A 181 5.21 17.70 0.79
N ASN A 182 5.20 16.59 1.52
CA ASN A 182 4.08 16.20 2.42
C ASN A 182 3.75 17.29 3.48
N ARG A 183 4.74 18.11 3.85
CA ARG A 183 4.59 19.23 4.78
C ARG A 183 4.35 20.58 4.11
N GLN A 184 4.36 20.64 2.78
CA GLN A 184 4.05 21.85 2.01
C GLN A 184 2.55 21.92 1.76
N LYS A 185 1.83 22.64 2.62
CA LYS A 185 0.38 22.77 2.47
C LYS A 185 0.01 23.77 1.38
N ILE A 186 -0.92 23.39 0.52
CA ILE A 186 -1.45 24.19 -0.57
C ILE A 186 -2.97 24.29 -0.50
N LYS A 187 -3.52 25.28 -1.21
CA LYS A 187 -4.94 25.42 -1.49
C LYS A 187 -5.15 25.21 -2.98
N PHE A 188 -5.91 24.20 -3.35
CA PHE A 188 -6.32 23.95 -4.72
C PHE A 188 -7.71 24.53 -4.97
N TYR A 189 -7.87 25.31 -6.03
CA TYR A 189 -9.18 25.76 -6.51
C TYR A 189 -9.57 24.92 -7.72
N THR A 190 -10.65 24.14 -7.59
CA THR A 190 -11.15 23.26 -8.64
C THR A 190 -11.70 24.04 -9.84
N SER A 191 -12.07 23.33 -10.91
CA SER A 191 -12.71 23.92 -12.09
C SER A 191 -14.05 24.63 -11.80
N THR A 192 -14.68 24.35 -10.65
CA THR A 192 -15.90 25.02 -10.17
C THR A 192 -15.61 26.19 -9.23
N GLY A 193 -14.34 26.48 -8.95
CA GLY A 193 -13.90 27.49 -7.99
C GLY A 193 -13.94 27.03 -6.53
N LYS A 194 -14.34 25.78 -6.26
CA LYS A 194 -14.32 25.21 -4.91
C LYS A 194 -12.87 25.13 -4.42
N LYS A 195 -12.63 25.59 -3.20
CA LYS A 195 -11.33 25.53 -2.54
C LYS A 195 -11.17 24.25 -1.73
N GLU A 196 -10.07 23.55 -1.92
CA GLU A 196 -9.69 22.33 -1.20
C GLU A 196 -8.29 22.51 -0.60
N SER A 197 -8.09 22.09 0.65
CA SER A 197 -6.80 22.14 1.32
C SER A 197 -6.13 20.78 1.26
N THR A 198 -4.85 20.74 0.89
CA THR A 198 -4.07 19.51 0.73
C THR A 198 -2.57 19.82 0.88
N ASP A 199 -1.70 18.89 0.56
CA ASP A 199 -0.27 19.13 0.35
C ASP A 199 0.16 18.88 -1.09
N ILE A 200 1.33 19.42 -1.44
CA ILE A 200 1.84 19.35 -2.80
C ILE A 200 2.19 17.91 -3.23
N HIS A 201 2.59 17.05 -2.28
CA HIS A 201 2.89 15.65 -2.55
C HIS A 201 1.65 14.94 -3.09
N PHE A 202 0.56 14.97 -2.32
CA PHE A 202 -0.72 14.38 -2.69
C PHE A 202 -1.30 14.98 -3.99
N TYR A 203 -1.09 16.28 -4.22
CA TYR A 203 -1.47 16.91 -5.50
C TYR A 203 -0.74 16.27 -6.70
N PHE A 204 0.56 16.00 -6.60
CA PHE A 204 1.31 15.38 -7.69
C PHE A 204 1.02 13.89 -7.83
N ASP A 205 0.85 13.16 -6.73
CA ASP A 205 0.50 11.73 -6.77
C ASP A 205 -0.85 11.47 -7.44
N SER A 206 -1.80 12.37 -7.22
CA SER A 206 -3.12 12.35 -7.88
C SER A 206 -3.08 12.88 -9.32
N SER A 207 -1.89 13.02 -9.92
CA SER A 207 -1.69 13.64 -11.23
C SER A 207 -2.39 15.01 -11.35
N CYS A 208 -2.07 15.90 -10.41
CA CYS A 208 -2.67 17.23 -10.31
C CYS A 208 -4.20 17.18 -10.12
N PHE A 209 -4.71 16.22 -9.36
CA PHE A 209 -6.16 15.94 -9.22
C PHE A 209 -6.93 15.67 -10.51
N TYR A 210 -6.25 15.42 -11.63
CA TYR A 210 -6.92 14.96 -12.84
C TYR A 210 -7.61 13.61 -12.60
N TYR A 211 -6.94 12.80 -11.80
CA TYR A 211 -7.35 11.51 -11.31
C TYR A 211 -8.07 11.68 -9.95
N ASN A 212 -9.25 12.30 -9.98
CA ASN A 212 -9.95 12.81 -8.79
C ASN A 212 -10.68 11.72 -7.99
N TRP A 213 -9.94 10.76 -7.45
CA TRP A 213 -10.48 9.74 -6.56
C TRP A 213 -10.35 10.17 -5.10
N LYS A 214 -11.50 10.38 -4.46
CA LYS A 214 -11.59 10.67 -3.01
C LYS A 214 -11.36 9.42 -2.15
N SER A 215 -11.38 8.24 -2.75
CA SER A 215 -11.19 6.94 -2.10
C SER A 215 -10.33 6.02 -2.98
N ARG A 216 -9.77 4.96 -2.39
CA ARG A 216 -8.99 3.94 -3.13
C ARG A 216 -9.85 3.34 -4.25
N LEU A 217 -9.26 3.08 -5.41
CA LEU A 217 -9.98 2.45 -6.52
C LEU A 217 -10.32 1.01 -6.12
N GLN A 218 -11.59 0.63 -6.28
CA GLN A 218 -12.00 -0.73 -6.01
C GLN A 218 -11.38 -1.67 -7.05
N ARG A 219 -10.54 -2.60 -6.59
CA ARG A 219 -9.97 -3.72 -7.37
C ARG A 219 -10.62 -5.05 -6.96
N PRO A 220 -10.94 -5.95 -7.90
CA PRO A 220 -10.61 -5.89 -9.32
C PRO A 220 -11.43 -4.86 -10.09
N LEU A 221 -10.89 -4.30 -11.18
CA LEU A 221 -11.62 -3.32 -11.97
C LEU A 221 -12.89 -3.94 -12.56
N ASN A 222 -14.01 -3.21 -12.50
CA ASN A 222 -15.21 -3.55 -13.26
C ASN A 222 -15.05 -3.18 -14.75
N ASP A 223 -15.92 -3.68 -15.61
CA ASP A 223 -15.77 -3.51 -17.07
C ASP A 223 -15.84 -2.05 -17.53
N THR A 224 -16.59 -1.21 -16.80
CA THR A 224 -16.63 0.22 -17.12
C THR A 224 -15.28 0.89 -16.83
N PHE A 225 -14.65 0.57 -15.71
CA PHE A 225 -13.32 1.10 -15.39
C PHE A 225 -12.25 0.54 -16.31
N LYS A 226 -12.34 -0.73 -16.72
CA LYS A 226 -11.44 -1.28 -17.74
C LYS A 226 -11.55 -0.49 -19.05
N ALA A 227 -12.76 -0.21 -19.53
CA ALA A 227 -12.97 0.57 -20.74
C ALA A 227 -12.42 2.01 -20.61
N TYR A 228 -12.66 2.67 -19.47
CA TYR A 228 -12.07 3.98 -19.18
C TYR A 228 -10.54 3.94 -19.19
N PHE A 229 -9.96 2.94 -18.53
CA PHE A 229 -8.52 2.79 -18.40
C PHE A 229 -7.84 2.54 -19.77
N GLU A 230 -8.43 1.71 -20.63
CA GLU A 230 -7.92 1.50 -21.99
C GLU A 230 -8.00 2.78 -22.85
N ALA A 231 -9.11 3.52 -22.76
CA ALA A 231 -9.23 4.80 -23.45
C ALA A 231 -8.21 5.84 -22.93
N GLU A 232 -7.90 5.81 -21.64
CA GLU A 232 -6.92 6.70 -21.03
C GLU A 232 -5.48 6.33 -21.44
N LEU A 233 -5.17 5.04 -21.56
CA LEU A 233 -3.91 4.57 -22.15
C LEU A 233 -3.77 5.04 -23.61
N ASP A 234 -4.83 4.91 -24.41
CA ASP A 234 -4.83 5.41 -25.80
C ASP A 234 -4.58 6.92 -25.85
N ARG A 235 -5.29 7.67 -25.01
CA ARG A 235 -5.17 9.13 -24.92
C ARG A 235 -3.75 9.55 -24.57
N ILE A 236 -3.19 9.03 -23.47
CA ILE A 236 -1.89 9.49 -22.96
C ILE A 236 -0.73 9.07 -23.88
N MET A 237 -0.78 7.87 -24.47
CA MET A 237 0.24 7.41 -25.44
C MET A 237 0.15 8.18 -26.76
N THR A 238 -1.05 8.61 -27.17
CA THR A 238 -1.23 9.46 -28.36
C THR A 238 -0.75 10.88 -28.11
N GLN A 239 -1.03 11.43 -26.92
CA GLN A 239 -0.59 12.78 -26.55
C GLN A 239 0.93 12.88 -26.40
N TYR A 240 1.57 11.81 -25.93
CA TYR A 240 3.02 11.74 -25.73
C TYR A 240 3.63 10.53 -26.47
N PRO A 241 3.72 10.57 -27.81
CA PRO A 241 4.30 9.49 -28.59
C PRO A 241 5.75 9.24 -28.16
N LYS A 242 6.16 7.96 -28.11
CA LYS A 242 7.50 7.52 -27.64
C LYS A 242 8.63 8.30 -28.31
N GLU A 243 8.49 8.52 -29.61
CA GLU A 243 9.46 9.15 -30.50
C GLU A 243 9.71 10.62 -30.14
N THR A 244 8.78 11.26 -29.42
CA THR A 244 8.90 12.66 -29.00
C THR A 244 9.56 12.83 -27.62
N LEU A 245 9.70 11.74 -26.86
CA LEU A 245 10.10 11.78 -25.44
C LEU A 245 11.61 11.68 -25.19
N ASN A 246 12.43 11.51 -26.24
CA ASN A 246 13.90 11.42 -26.15
C ASN A 246 14.40 10.44 -25.06
N ILE A 247 13.73 9.30 -24.91
CA ILE A 247 14.02 8.34 -23.84
C ILE A 247 15.38 7.67 -24.07
N ASN A 248 16.31 7.89 -23.13
CA ASN A 248 17.63 7.29 -23.17
C ASN A 248 17.69 5.99 -22.34
N ASN A 249 17.71 4.86 -23.02
CA ASN A 249 17.80 3.54 -22.40
C ASN A 249 19.14 3.23 -21.71
N ALA A 250 20.16 4.07 -21.88
CA ALA A 250 21.42 3.97 -21.13
C ALA A 250 21.32 4.56 -19.71
N GLN A 251 20.29 5.36 -19.42
CA GLN A 251 20.07 5.92 -18.09
C GLN A 251 19.68 4.82 -17.09
N THR A 252 20.26 4.92 -15.91
CA THR A 252 20.01 4.07 -14.75
C THR A 252 18.86 4.58 -13.90
N PHE A 253 18.42 3.76 -12.94
CA PHE A 253 17.41 4.16 -11.97
C PHE A 253 17.83 5.38 -11.13
N ASN A 254 19.13 5.53 -10.83
CA ASN A 254 19.65 6.72 -10.17
C ASN A 254 19.55 7.97 -11.07
N ASP A 255 19.85 7.85 -12.36
CA ASP A 255 19.69 8.97 -13.30
C ASP A 255 18.23 9.43 -13.38
N TRP A 256 17.27 8.51 -13.32
CA TRP A 256 15.84 8.84 -13.31
C TRP A 256 15.43 9.56 -12.02
N ALA A 257 16.01 9.15 -10.89
CA ALA A 257 15.83 9.82 -9.60
C ALA A 257 16.42 11.24 -9.59
N GLU A 258 17.59 11.42 -10.21
CA GLU A 258 18.20 12.73 -10.41
C GLU A 258 17.35 13.64 -11.29
N GLU A 259 16.83 13.10 -12.39
CA GLU A 259 15.90 13.82 -13.27
C GLU A 259 14.66 14.30 -12.51
N SER A 260 13.98 13.40 -11.79
CA SER A 260 12.81 13.73 -10.94
C SER A 260 13.11 14.81 -9.91
N TRP A 261 14.25 14.70 -9.23
CA TRP A 261 14.62 15.64 -8.19
C TRP A 261 14.90 17.03 -8.76
N ASN A 262 15.61 17.07 -9.91
CA ASN A 262 15.88 18.32 -10.60
C ASN A 262 14.57 19.00 -11.03
N ILE A 263 13.59 18.24 -11.55
CA ILE A 263 12.25 18.78 -11.87
C ILE A 263 11.59 19.39 -10.62
N ALA A 264 11.63 18.71 -9.47
CA ALA A 264 11.06 19.27 -8.24
C ALA A 264 11.73 20.62 -7.88
N LEU A 265 13.05 20.69 -7.95
CA LEU A 265 13.84 21.89 -7.63
C LEU A 265 13.66 23.04 -8.61
N THR A 266 13.48 22.76 -9.90
CA THR A 266 13.44 23.80 -10.93
C THR A 266 12.04 24.23 -11.31
N GLU A 267 11.05 23.33 -11.21
CA GLU A 267 9.69 23.59 -11.70
C GLU A 267 8.66 23.72 -10.58
N VAL A 268 8.88 23.07 -9.42
CA VAL A 268 7.88 23.05 -8.34
C VAL A 268 8.25 24.00 -7.19
N TYR A 269 9.37 23.76 -6.51
CA TYR A 269 9.73 24.54 -5.31
C TYR A 269 9.81 26.05 -5.56
N PRO A 270 10.31 26.56 -6.70
CA PRO A 270 10.32 28.00 -6.97
C PRO A 270 8.93 28.64 -6.97
N PHE A 271 7.89 27.89 -7.35
CA PHE A 271 6.50 28.31 -7.24
C PHE A 271 6.04 28.29 -5.77
N LEU A 272 6.30 27.18 -5.06
CA LEU A 272 5.87 27.01 -3.66
C LEU A 272 6.45 28.05 -2.70
N LEU A 273 7.65 28.54 -2.97
CA LEU A 273 8.28 29.60 -2.17
C LEU A 273 7.57 30.95 -2.27
N LYS A 274 6.77 31.16 -3.31
CA LYS A 274 6.08 32.43 -3.60
C LYS A 274 4.57 32.32 -3.48
N ASN A 275 4.04 31.12 -3.65
CA ASN A 275 2.60 30.88 -3.76
C ASN A 275 2.25 29.50 -3.18
N ASN A 276 1.16 29.44 -2.43
CA ASN A 276 0.59 28.18 -1.94
C ASN A 276 -0.84 27.94 -2.48
N GLU A 277 -1.26 28.71 -3.48
CA GLU A 277 -2.56 28.61 -4.14
C GLU A 277 -2.40 28.16 -5.59
N ILE A 278 -2.99 27.02 -5.94
CA ILE A 278 -3.04 26.49 -7.31
C ILE A 278 -4.49 26.55 -7.78
N ARG A 279 -4.74 27.01 -8.99
CA ARG A 279 -6.09 27.02 -9.58
C ARG A 279 -6.11 26.12 -10.82
N PHE A 280 -7.17 25.34 -10.94
CA PHE A 280 -7.41 24.53 -12.13
C PHE A 280 -7.36 25.40 -13.39
N GLY A 281 -6.58 24.97 -14.37
CA GLY A 281 -6.44 25.66 -15.66
C GLY A 281 -5.46 26.83 -15.68
N ASP A 282 -4.90 27.24 -14.54
CA ASP A 282 -3.85 28.27 -14.51
C ASP A 282 -2.52 27.72 -15.03
N ALA A 283 -1.57 28.61 -15.33
CA ALA A 283 -0.29 28.27 -15.92
C ALA A 283 0.47 27.18 -15.15
N PHE A 284 0.57 27.29 -13.81
CA PHE A 284 1.26 26.28 -12.99
C PHE A 284 0.55 24.93 -13.00
N TYR A 285 -0.79 24.94 -12.98
CA TYR A 285 -1.57 23.70 -13.08
C TYR A 285 -1.33 23.00 -14.42
N ASN A 286 -1.46 23.74 -15.53
CA ASN A 286 -1.30 23.17 -16.87
C ASN A 286 0.11 22.63 -17.10
N SER A 287 1.15 23.37 -16.69
CA SER A 287 2.54 22.92 -16.84
C SER A 287 2.84 21.71 -15.96
N SER A 288 2.34 21.71 -14.71
CA SER A 288 2.48 20.59 -13.78
C SER A 288 1.76 19.33 -14.28
N PHE A 289 0.56 19.50 -14.84
CA PHE A 289 -0.21 18.40 -15.41
C PHE A 289 0.51 17.80 -16.61
N ASP A 290 0.95 18.62 -17.57
CA ASP A 290 1.72 18.17 -18.73
C ASP A 290 3.00 17.44 -18.32
N MET A 291 3.74 17.99 -17.34
CA MET A 291 4.95 17.40 -16.80
C MET A 291 4.68 16.02 -16.19
N ILE A 292 3.70 15.86 -15.30
CA ILE A 292 3.40 14.55 -14.70
C ILE A 292 2.94 13.53 -15.74
N GLN A 293 2.11 13.94 -16.69
CA GLN A 293 1.62 13.02 -17.73
C GLN A 293 2.78 12.51 -18.60
N LYS A 294 3.73 13.39 -18.96
CA LYS A 294 4.99 12.96 -19.61
C LYS A 294 5.80 12.00 -18.75
N ARG A 295 5.94 12.27 -17.44
CA ARG A 295 6.67 11.38 -16.51
C ARG A 295 6.05 9.98 -16.45
N ILE A 296 4.72 9.87 -16.42
CA ILE A 296 3.99 8.59 -16.48
C ILE A 296 4.37 7.83 -17.76
N VAL A 297 4.36 8.51 -18.92
CA VAL A 297 4.67 7.85 -20.20
C VAL A 297 6.13 7.42 -20.30
N ILE A 298 7.06 8.29 -19.90
CA ILE A 298 8.50 7.98 -19.84
C ILE A 298 8.75 6.78 -18.93
N ALA A 299 8.12 6.76 -17.75
CA ALA A 299 8.24 5.65 -16.80
C ALA A 299 7.76 4.33 -17.39
N GLY A 300 6.64 4.33 -18.12
CA GLY A 300 6.11 3.13 -18.77
C GLY A 300 7.07 2.53 -19.81
N TYR A 301 7.67 3.37 -20.65
CA TYR A 301 8.65 2.90 -21.63
C TYR A 301 9.97 2.44 -20.98
N ARG A 302 10.44 3.15 -19.95
CA ARG A 302 11.62 2.73 -19.16
C ARG A 302 11.36 1.41 -18.44
N LEU A 303 10.17 1.22 -17.89
CA LEU A 303 9.75 -0.05 -17.28
C LEU A 303 9.75 -1.18 -18.30
N ALA A 304 9.21 -0.98 -19.51
CA ALA A 304 9.25 -1.97 -20.58
C ALA A 304 10.69 -2.42 -20.88
N TYR A 305 11.60 -1.46 -21.05
CA TYR A 305 13.01 -1.73 -21.30
C TYR A 305 13.68 -2.46 -20.12
N THR A 306 13.40 -2.05 -18.88
CA THR A 306 13.88 -2.75 -17.68
C THR A 306 13.42 -4.20 -17.66
N LEU A 307 12.13 -4.46 -17.91
CA LEU A 307 11.57 -5.81 -17.93
C LEU A 307 12.19 -6.67 -19.04
N GLN A 308 12.38 -6.12 -20.25
CA GLN A 308 13.09 -6.79 -21.34
C GLN A 308 14.48 -7.26 -20.92
N ASN A 309 15.27 -6.37 -20.33
CA ASN A 309 16.63 -6.70 -19.89
C ASN A 309 16.66 -7.67 -18.71
N MET A 310 15.74 -7.50 -17.76
CA MET A 310 15.70 -8.31 -16.54
C MET A 310 15.27 -9.76 -16.84
N PHE A 311 14.34 -9.96 -17.76
CA PHE A 311 13.80 -11.28 -18.12
C PHE A 311 14.43 -11.90 -19.37
N ALA A 312 15.41 -11.26 -20.01
CA ALA A 312 16.05 -11.79 -21.24
C ALA A 312 16.57 -13.23 -21.07
N ALA A 313 17.14 -13.57 -19.92
CA ALA A 313 17.68 -14.90 -19.63
C ALA A 313 16.60 -15.96 -19.29
N GLU A 314 15.35 -15.53 -19.08
CA GLU A 314 14.20 -16.39 -18.75
C GLU A 314 13.50 -16.91 -20.01
N LYS A 315 13.82 -16.36 -21.19
CA LYS A 315 13.30 -16.82 -22.49
C LYS A 315 13.57 -18.31 -22.71
N GLY A 316 12.53 -19.02 -23.14
CA GLY A 316 12.54 -20.47 -23.32
C GLY A 316 12.74 -21.29 -22.04
N LYS A 317 12.76 -20.67 -20.85
CA LYS A 317 12.92 -21.37 -19.55
C LYS A 317 11.64 -21.41 -18.73
N ILE A 318 10.73 -20.46 -18.95
CA ILE A 318 9.43 -20.43 -18.29
C ILE A 318 8.41 -21.17 -19.14
N ASP A 319 7.62 -22.03 -18.50
CA ASP A 319 6.47 -22.66 -19.13
C ASP A 319 5.32 -21.65 -19.32
N LEU A 320 5.03 -21.34 -20.58
CA LEU A 320 4.00 -20.40 -21.01
C LEU A 320 2.75 -21.11 -21.55
N SER A 321 2.66 -22.43 -21.43
CA SER A 321 1.52 -23.22 -21.94
C SER A 321 0.27 -23.14 -21.05
N THR A 322 0.45 -22.79 -19.78
CA THR A 322 -0.65 -22.65 -18.82
C THR A 322 -1.34 -21.29 -18.99
N PRO A 323 -2.65 -21.25 -19.25
CA PRO A 323 -3.39 -20.00 -19.43
C PRO A 323 -3.30 -19.09 -18.20
N LEU A 324 -3.41 -17.78 -18.43
CA LEU A 324 -3.42 -16.80 -17.36
C LEU A 324 -4.78 -16.82 -16.64
N THR A 325 -4.78 -16.73 -15.31
CA THR A 325 -5.99 -16.81 -14.49
C THR A 325 -7.03 -15.75 -14.85
N TYR A 326 -6.60 -14.53 -15.20
CA TYR A 326 -7.50 -13.46 -15.63
C TYR A 326 -8.05 -13.64 -17.06
N GLU A 327 -7.47 -14.51 -17.89
CA GLU A 327 -8.03 -14.87 -19.20
C GLU A 327 -9.14 -15.93 -19.06
N ILE A 328 -9.04 -16.80 -18.05
CA ILE A 328 -10.04 -17.83 -17.75
C ILE A 328 -11.32 -17.21 -17.20
N SER A 329 -11.20 -16.16 -16.36
CA SER A 329 -12.36 -15.48 -15.78
C SER A 329 -13.22 -14.73 -16.81
N GLN A 330 -12.66 -14.36 -17.96
CA GLN A 330 -13.41 -13.70 -19.05
C GLN A 330 -14.17 -14.68 -19.95
N LYS A 331 -13.89 -15.98 -19.91
CA LYS A 331 -14.53 -16.99 -20.77
C LYS A 331 -15.77 -17.65 -20.17
N ASN A 332 -16.18 -17.29 -18.95
CA ASN A 332 -17.43 -17.78 -18.37
C ASN A 332 -18.28 -16.62 -17.85
N PRO A 333 -19.19 -16.14 -18.71
CA PRO A 333 -20.60 -16.23 -18.36
C PRO A 333 -21.41 -16.74 -19.56
N LEU A 334 -22.03 -17.92 -19.42
CA LEU A 334 -22.99 -18.52 -20.36
C LEU A 334 -22.40 -19.25 -21.57
N ASP A 335 -21.69 -20.36 -21.36
CA ASP A 335 -21.68 -21.46 -22.35
C ASP A 335 -21.72 -22.83 -21.65
N ASN A 336 -22.85 -23.10 -21.00
CA ASN A 336 -23.33 -24.46 -20.86
C ASN A 336 -24.59 -24.56 -21.72
N GLY A 337 -24.37 -24.75 -23.03
CA GLY A 337 -25.38 -25.33 -23.90
C GLY A 337 -25.73 -26.74 -23.40
N ASP A 338 -26.74 -26.84 -22.54
CA ASP A 338 -27.37 -28.11 -22.21
C ASP A 338 -28.22 -28.55 -23.40
N LYS A 339 -27.61 -29.36 -24.28
CA LYS A 339 -28.29 -30.34 -25.11
C LYS A 339 -28.11 -31.70 -24.45
N SER A 340 -28.99 -32.11 -23.55
CA SER A 340 -29.89 -33.25 -23.79
C SER A 340 -30.62 -33.69 -22.51
N LYS A 341 -31.94 -33.71 -22.57
CA LYS A 341 -32.74 -34.95 -22.62
C LYS A 341 -34.22 -34.62 -22.48
N ASP A 342 -34.94 -34.87 -23.58
CA ASP A 342 -36.35 -35.21 -23.52
C ASP A 342 -36.58 -36.35 -22.52
N LYS A 343 -37.53 -36.14 -21.61
CA LYS A 343 -38.50 -37.14 -21.18
C LYS A 343 -39.66 -36.44 -20.47
N ASP A 344 -40.68 -36.17 -21.28
CA ASP A 344 -42.09 -36.47 -21.05
C ASP A 344 -42.49 -36.87 -19.61
N THR A 345 -43.32 -36.03 -18.98
CA THR A 345 -44.65 -36.41 -18.44
C THR A 345 -45.39 -35.19 -17.86
N THR A 346 -46.33 -34.69 -18.66
CA THR A 346 -47.73 -34.30 -18.37
C THR A 346 -48.22 -33.98 -16.94
N VAL A 347 -49.18 -33.02 -16.91
CA VAL A 347 -50.34 -32.83 -15.98
C VAL A 347 -50.05 -31.93 -14.76
N THR A 348 -50.78 -30.85 -14.42
CA THR A 348 -51.97 -30.14 -14.95
C THR A 348 -52.12 -28.81 -14.20
N ASP A 349 -52.67 -27.82 -14.91
CA ASP A 349 -53.71 -26.85 -14.52
C ASP A 349 -53.65 -25.95 -13.27
N ASN A 350 -54.04 -24.69 -13.58
CA ASN A 350 -54.87 -23.76 -12.81
C ASN A 350 -54.21 -23.06 -11.62
N LYS A 351 -54.51 -21.80 -11.31
CA LYS A 351 -55.16 -20.64 -11.95
C LYS A 351 -55.05 -19.51 -10.91
N ASP A 352 -55.18 -18.28 -11.37
CA ASP A 352 -55.72 -17.14 -10.63
C ASP A 352 -54.95 -16.57 -9.41
N LYS A 353 -54.16 -15.50 -9.67
CA LYS A 353 -54.43 -14.06 -9.40
C LYS A 353 -55.01 -13.63 -8.01
N PRO A 354 -54.95 -12.32 -7.69
CA PRO A 354 -54.11 -11.70 -6.65
C PRO A 354 -54.94 -11.14 -5.48
N ILE A 355 -54.32 -10.34 -4.58
CA ILE A 355 -54.85 -9.09 -3.94
C ILE A 355 -54.23 -8.88 -2.53
N ASP A 356 -53.37 -7.87 -2.46
CA ASP A 356 -53.55 -6.62 -1.70
C ASP A 356 -53.50 -6.56 -0.15
N ASN A 357 -52.61 -5.65 0.28
CA ASN A 357 -52.81 -4.57 1.25
C ASN A 357 -53.01 -4.79 2.77
N ASN A 358 -52.02 -4.21 3.48
CA ASN A 358 -52.13 -3.21 4.56
C ASN A 358 -52.37 -3.61 6.03
N LYS A 359 -51.60 -2.88 6.86
CA LYS A 359 -51.96 -2.16 8.11
C LYS A 359 -51.74 -2.77 9.49
N ASP A 360 -50.86 -2.06 10.22
CA ASP A 360 -51.07 -1.36 11.50
C ASP A 360 -51.01 -2.06 12.88
N LYS A 361 -50.44 -1.26 13.82
CA LYS A 361 -50.54 -1.20 15.31
C LYS A 361 -49.65 -2.16 16.14
N SER A 362 -48.76 -1.72 17.05
CA SER A 362 -48.84 -0.83 18.25
C SER A 362 -49.35 -1.54 19.51
N THR A 363 -48.53 -1.52 20.60
CA THR A 363 -48.77 -1.39 22.08
C THR A 363 -47.63 -2.09 22.85
N THR A 364 -46.75 -1.47 23.65
CA THR A 364 -46.79 -0.84 25.01
C THR A 364 -46.66 -1.79 26.24
N ASP A 365 -45.93 -1.27 27.25
CA ASP A 365 -45.87 -1.58 28.71
C ASP A 365 -44.92 -2.71 29.18
N ASN A 366 -44.19 -2.67 30.32
CA ASN A 366 -44.30 -1.87 31.56
C ASN A 366 -42.99 -1.85 32.42
N LYS A 367 -42.97 -1.00 33.46
CA LYS A 367 -41.88 -0.61 34.41
C LYS A 367 -41.77 -1.43 35.72
N ASP A 368 -40.72 -1.08 36.52
CA ASP A 368 -40.58 -1.00 38.01
C ASP A 368 -39.48 -1.93 38.62
N GLN A 369 -38.70 -1.65 39.68
CA GLN A 369 -38.44 -0.52 40.61
C GLN A 369 -37.15 -0.79 41.47
N LEU A 370 -36.65 0.26 42.14
CA LEU A 370 -35.54 0.45 43.13
C LEU A 370 -35.75 -0.27 44.51
N PRO A 371 -34.82 -0.33 45.53
CA PRO A 371 -34.15 0.84 46.20
C PRO A 371 -32.80 0.72 47.01
N ASN A 372 -32.06 1.85 47.08
CA ASN A 372 -31.46 2.64 48.20
C ASN A 372 -30.36 2.20 49.25
N ASN A 373 -29.54 3.21 49.62
CA ASN A 373 -28.81 3.55 50.90
C ASN A 373 -27.30 3.27 51.20
N ASN A 374 -26.45 4.33 51.04
CA ASN A 374 -25.62 5.13 51.98
C ASN A 374 -24.70 4.61 53.14
N LYS A 375 -23.47 5.21 53.23
CA LYS A 375 -22.64 5.75 54.37
C LYS A 375 -21.24 5.16 54.76
N ASP A 376 -20.23 6.04 54.66
CA ASP A 376 -19.11 6.49 55.55
C ASP A 376 -18.18 5.56 56.37
N ASN A 377 -16.85 5.68 56.15
CA ASN A 377 -15.81 6.26 57.08
C ASN A 377 -14.34 5.81 56.78
N THR A 378 -13.40 6.74 56.98
CA THR A 378 -11.89 6.66 56.97
C THR A 378 -11.34 6.64 58.42
N PRO A 379 -10.01 6.70 58.78
CA PRO A 379 -8.70 6.55 58.08
C PRO A 379 -7.60 5.77 58.90
N VAL A 380 -6.30 5.87 58.52
CA VAL A 380 -4.99 5.85 59.29
C VAL A 380 -3.90 5.11 58.44
N ILE A 381 -2.89 5.74 57.78
CA ILE A 381 -1.61 6.44 58.14
C ILE A 381 -0.32 5.55 58.08
N ASN A 382 0.67 6.01 57.28
CA ASN A 382 2.16 5.88 57.33
C ASN A 382 2.86 4.53 57.06
N ASN A 383 4.13 4.42 56.58
CA ASN A 383 5.06 5.24 55.78
C ASN A 383 6.38 4.42 55.58
N ASN A 384 7.18 4.78 54.57
CA ASN A 384 8.68 4.70 54.49
C ASN A 384 9.38 3.35 54.22
N ASN A 385 10.13 3.22 53.10
CA ASN A 385 11.59 3.46 52.89
C ASN A 385 12.36 2.11 52.80
N LYS A 386 13.49 1.88 52.12
CA LYS A 386 14.37 2.60 51.17
C LYS A 386 15.44 1.57 50.72
N ASP A 387 15.91 1.68 49.48
CA ASP A 387 17.05 0.94 48.89
C ASP A 387 18.40 1.21 49.56
N THR A 388 19.36 0.27 49.41
CA THR A 388 20.74 0.51 48.89
C THR A 388 21.63 -0.76 48.84
N THR A 389 22.03 -1.14 47.60
CA THR A 389 23.38 -1.42 47.04
C THR A 389 24.43 -2.40 47.63
N THR A 390 25.17 -2.99 46.66
CA THR A 390 26.63 -3.32 46.54
C THR A 390 27.21 -4.72 46.86
N THR A 391 27.78 -5.33 45.80
CA THR A 391 28.84 -6.38 45.66
C THR A 391 30.25 -5.80 45.98
N PRO A 392 31.44 -6.48 45.88
CA PRO A 392 31.81 -7.75 45.19
C PRO A 392 32.93 -8.65 45.83
N ASP A 393 33.34 -9.67 45.05
CA ASP A 393 34.71 -10.24 44.84
C ASP A 393 35.22 -11.56 45.52
N LYS A 394 35.59 -12.52 44.63
CA LYS A 394 36.81 -13.40 44.51
C LYS A 394 37.22 -14.29 45.71
N GLU A 395 37.71 -15.54 45.62
CA GLU A 395 38.75 -16.24 44.82
C GLU A 395 38.64 -17.78 45.14
N LYS A 396 38.65 -18.70 44.16
CA LYS A 396 39.70 -19.67 43.74
C LYS A 396 40.22 -20.76 44.72
N LEU A 397 40.15 -22.01 44.21
CA LEU A 397 41.10 -23.16 44.26
C LEU A 397 40.84 -24.40 45.18
N VAL A 398 40.57 -25.51 44.48
CA VAL A 398 41.21 -26.86 44.49
C VAL A 398 40.80 -27.95 45.52
N ASP A 399 40.31 -29.04 44.90
CA ASP A 399 40.27 -30.49 45.20
C ASP A 399 40.43 -31.04 46.62
N ASN A 400 39.49 -31.93 46.98
CA ASN A 400 39.80 -33.29 47.44
C ASN A 400 38.61 -34.24 47.26
N ASN A 401 38.84 -35.36 46.57
CA ASN A 401 37.94 -36.50 46.45
C ASN A 401 37.99 -37.37 47.72
N GLN A 402 36.85 -37.67 48.36
CA GLN A 402 36.42 -39.04 48.67
C GLN A 402 35.06 -39.11 49.42
N ASP A 403 34.41 -40.25 49.21
CA ASP A 403 33.19 -40.80 49.84
C ASP A 403 31.83 -40.32 49.30
N LYS A 404 31.23 -41.05 48.36
CA LYS A 404 30.50 -42.34 48.49
C LYS A 404 29.02 -42.15 48.86
N ASN A 405 28.22 -42.12 47.80
CA ASN A 405 27.17 -43.11 47.57
C ASN A 405 25.99 -43.12 48.56
N THR A 406 25.28 -42.00 48.71
CA THR A 406 23.89 -41.96 49.22
C THR A 406 22.94 -41.00 48.48
N ASP A 407 23.41 -40.15 47.57
CA ASP A 407 22.59 -39.05 47.00
C ASP A 407 21.91 -39.37 45.66
N SER A 408 22.12 -40.56 45.10
CA SER A 408 21.61 -40.92 43.76
C SER A 408 20.10 -41.24 43.73
N TYR A 409 19.52 -41.70 44.84
CA TYR A 409 18.10 -42.07 44.88
C TYR A 409 17.15 -40.91 45.26
N SER A 410 17.59 -39.92 46.04
CA SER A 410 16.74 -38.76 46.37
C SER A 410 16.67 -37.76 45.21
N ASN A 411 17.77 -37.54 44.50
CA ASN A 411 17.84 -36.62 43.36
C ASN A 411 17.00 -37.10 42.18
N LYS A 412 16.93 -38.41 41.92
CA LYS A 412 16.12 -38.94 40.83
C LYS A 412 14.60 -38.84 41.08
N PHE A 413 14.19 -38.84 42.36
CA PHE A 413 12.79 -38.71 42.74
C PHE A 413 12.31 -37.24 42.72
N THR A 414 13.17 -36.30 43.12
CA THR A 414 12.87 -34.85 43.07
C THR A 414 12.89 -34.31 41.63
N GLU A 415 13.74 -34.84 40.76
CA GLU A 415 13.83 -34.46 39.35
C GLU A 415 12.60 -34.94 38.55
N ASP A 416 12.09 -36.15 38.82
CA ASP A 416 10.87 -36.67 38.17
C ASP A 416 9.59 -35.93 38.61
N LEU A 417 9.54 -35.49 39.88
CA LEU A 417 8.43 -34.65 40.38
C LEU A 417 8.47 -33.24 39.78
N SER A 418 9.67 -32.66 39.63
CA SER A 418 9.89 -31.36 38.99
C SER A 418 9.48 -31.37 37.51
N ASN A 419 9.89 -32.40 36.77
CA ASN A 419 9.56 -32.53 35.34
C ASN A 419 8.06 -32.70 35.08
N LYS A 420 7.34 -33.42 35.96
CA LYS A 420 5.88 -33.54 35.90
C LYS A 420 5.16 -32.24 36.21
N ALA A 421 5.64 -31.48 37.20
CA ALA A 421 5.08 -30.16 37.52
C ALA A 421 5.29 -29.17 36.36
N ILE A 422 6.48 -29.17 35.74
CA ILE A 422 6.80 -28.35 34.58
C ILE A 422 5.89 -28.70 33.39
N ALA A 423 5.70 -29.99 33.10
CA ALA A 423 4.83 -30.42 32.00
C ALA A 423 3.37 -29.98 32.18
N VAL A 424 2.84 -30.01 33.41
CA VAL A 424 1.49 -29.52 33.72
C VAL A 424 1.40 -28.01 33.52
N VAL A 425 2.39 -27.24 33.98
CA VAL A 425 2.43 -25.78 33.79
C VAL A 425 2.47 -25.42 32.31
N PHE A 426 3.31 -26.08 31.50
CA PHE A 426 3.36 -25.87 30.06
C PHE A 426 2.06 -26.28 29.35
N GLY A 427 1.43 -27.39 29.76
CA GLY A 427 0.13 -27.80 29.22
C GLY A 427 -0.99 -26.80 29.49
N VAL A 428 -1.03 -26.22 30.69
CA VAL A 428 -2.01 -25.18 31.06
C VAL A 428 -1.76 -23.88 30.31
N LEU A 429 -0.49 -23.43 30.22
CA LEU A 429 -0.12 -22.25 29.44
C LEU A 429 -0.44 -22.40 27.96
N PHE A 430 -0.16 -23.56 27.37
CA PHE A 430 -0.48 -23.87 25.98
C PHE A 430 -2.01 -23.91 25.74
N GLY A 431 -2.77 -24.48 26.68
CA GLY A 431 -4.23 -24.49 26.61
C GLY A 431 -4.83 -23.07 26.64
N LEU A 432 -4.32 -22.19 27.50
CA LEU A 432 -4.79 -20.81 27.63
C LEU A 432 -4.44 -19.96 26.39
N THR A 433 -3.25 -20.13 25.82
CA THR A 433 -2.86 -19.43 24.58
C THR A 433 -3.65 -19.94 23.37
N PHE A 434 -3.91 -21.24 23.28
CA PHE A 434 -4.75 -21.80 22.23
C PHE A 434 -6.20 -21.28 22.33
N PHE A 435 -6.78 -21.22 23.53
CA PHE A 435 -8.15 -20.76 23.73
C PHE A 435 -8.33 -19.27 23.40
N THR A 436 -7.35 -18.44 23.77
CA THR A 436 -7.34 -17.01 23.43
C THR A 436 -7.21 -16.77 21.92
N LEU A 437 -6.39 -17.56 21.22
CA LEU A 437 -6.27 -17.51 19.77
C LEU A 437 -7.61 -17.84 19.08
N VAL A 438 -8.28 -18.91 19.51
CA VAL A 438 -9.59 -19.32 18.97
C VAL A 438 -10.66 -18.25 19.23
N ALA A 439 -10.69 -17.66 20.42
CA ALA A 439 -11.62 -16.57 20.75
C ALA A 439 -11.40 -15.32 19.87
N LEU A 440 -10.13 -14.97 19.59
CA LEU A 440 -9.77 -13.88 18.68
C LEU A 440 -10.22 -14.17 17.24
N MET A 441 -10.04 -15.40 16.76
CA MET A 441 -10.49 -15.80 15.42
C MET A 441 -12.02 -15.72 15.28
N ILE A 442 -12.77 -16.14 16.31
CA ILE A 442 -14.24 -16.04 16.33
C ILE A 442 -14.69 -14.55 16.35
N TYR A 443 -14.03 -13.72 17.14
CA TYR A 443 -14.31 -12.28 17.22
C TYR A 443 -14.04 -11.58 15.87
N PHE A 444 -12.91 -11.88 15.24
CA PHE A 444 -12.57 -11.37 13.91
C PHE A 444 -13.58 -11.80 12.85
N HIS A 445 -13.97 -13.08 12.85
CA HIS A 445 -14.95 -13.59 11.89
C HIS A 445 -16.30 -12.85 11.98
N LYS A 446 -16.80 -12.61 13.20
CA LYS A 446 -18.04 -11.84 13.44
C LYS A 446 -17.92 -10.36 13.03
N THR A 447 -16.77 -9.75 13.28
CA THR A 447 -16.54 -8.33 12.94
C THR A 447 -16.48 -8.13 11.42
N VAL A 448 -15.82 -9.05 10.71
CA VAL A 448 -15.72 -9.04 9.24
C VAL A 448 -17.08 -9.31 8.57
N THR A 449 -17.93 -10.16 9.15
CA THR A 449 -19.29 -10.39 8.61
C THR A 449 -20.21 -9.18 8.79
N SER A 450 -20.03 -8.38 9.85
CA SER A 450 -20.79 -7.14 10.06
C SER A 450 -20.46 -6.04 9.04
N LEU A 451 -19.19 -5.97 8.59
CA LEU A 451 -18.71 -4.99 7.62
C LEU A 451 -19.21 -5.21 6.18
N LYS A 452 -19.72 -6.40 5.83
CA LYS A 452 -20.23 -6.70 4.47
C LYS A 452 -21.57 -6.03 4.12
N SER A 453 -22.17 -5.26 5.04
CA SER A 453 -23.50 -4.66 4.83
C SER A 453 -23.52 -3.22 4.28
N HIS A 454 -22.36 -2.60 4.01
CA HIS A 454 -22.29 -1.21 3.54
C HIS A 454 -21.80 -1.10 2.09
N HIS A 455 -22.62 -1.56 1.13
CA HIS A 455 -22.44 -1.21 -0.28
C HIS A 455 -22.97 0.21 -0.54
N ARG A 456 -22.10 1.20 -0.43
CA ARG A 456 -22.29 2.51 -1.08
C ARG A 456 -21.53 2.50 -2.40
N VAL A 457 -22.23 2.24 -3.49
CA VAL A 457 -21.76 2.54 -4.84
C VAL A 457 -21.56 4.07 -4.91
N SER A 458 -20.31 4.52 -5.02
CA SER A 458 -19.96 5.91 -4.75
C SER A 458 -20.34 6.85 -5.90
N THR A 459 -20.73 8.06 -5.51
CA THR A 459 -20.99 9.23 -6.36
C THR A 459 -19.80 9.66 -7.22
N ASP A 460 -18.60 9.13 -6.94
CA ASP A 460 -17.35 9.51 -7.60
C ASP A 460 -17.31 9.08 -9.09
N PHE A 461 -18.08 8.04 -9.43
CA PHE A 461 -18.23 7.57 -10.81
C PHE A 461 -18.94 8.60 -11.74
N GLN A 462 -19.88 9.37 -11.21
CA GLN A 462 -20.59 10.39 -12.00
C GLN A 462 -19.77 11.66 -12.20
N GLU A 463 -18.90 12.01 -11.24
CA GLU A 463 -17.96 13.15 -11.36
C GLU A 463 -16.88 12.88 -12.43
N ALA A 464 -16.32 11.67 -12.49
CA ALA A 464 -15.30 11.31 -13.48
C ALA A 464 -15.81 11.39 -14.94
N LYS A 465 -17.06 10.98 -15.19
CA LYS A 465 -17.70 11.05 -16.52
C LYS A 465 -17.98 12.48 -16.97
N THR A 466 -18.28 13.39 -16.04
CA THR A 466 -18.66 14.78 -16.36
C THR A 466 -17.47 15.72 -16.51
N LEU A 467 -16.33 15.45 -15.84
CA LEU A 467 -15.16 16.32 -15.90
C LEU A 467 -14.23 16.05 -17.10
N ASN A 468 -14.01 14.78 -17.48
CA ASN A 468 -13.00 14.43 -18.49
C ASN A 468 -13.45 14.56 -19.96
N MET A 469 -14.75 14.68 -20.23
CA MET A 469 -15.24 14.88 -21.61
C MET A 469 -15.36 16.34 -22.04
N GLN A 470 -15.32 17.32 -21.12
CA GLN A 470 -15.66 18.70 -21.46
C GLN A 470 -14.52 19.71 -21.56
N ARG A 471 -13.25 19.36 -21.22
CA ARG A 471 -12.17 20.36 -21.21
C ARG A 471 -10.79 19.79 -21.55
N ILE A 472 -10.61 19.35 -22.79
CA ILE A 472 -9.27 19.39 -23.41
C ILE A 472 -9.20 20.71 -24.16
N PRO A 473 -8.37 21.69 -23.74
CA PRO A 473 -8.07 22.84 -24.57
C PRO A 473 -7.34 22.34 -25.82
N SER A 474 -7.91 22.55 -27.00
CA SER A 474 -7.21 22.33 -28.27
C SER A 474 -5.96 23.19 -28.29
N THR A 475 -4.80 22.60 -28.53
CA THR A 475 -3.49 23.26 -28.67
C THR A 475 -3.36 24.13 -29.94
N GLU A 476 -4.44 24.44 -30.64
CA GLU A 476 -4.45 25.29 -31.83
C GLU A 476 -4.78 26.76 -31.51
N GLN A 477 -3.99 27.46 -30.68
CA GLN A 477 -3.93 28.94 -30.74
C GLN A 477 -2.59 29.43 -30.19
N ASN A 478 -1.54 29.38 -31.01
CA ASN A 478 -0.37 30.27 -30.89
C ASN A 478 0.48 30.30 -32.17
N GLU A 479 -0.18 30.32 -33.33
CA GLU A 479 0.43 30.82 -34.57
C GLU A 479 -0.42 31.99 -35.07
N ASN A 480 0.07 33.20 -34.74
CA ASN A 480 -0.21 34.51 -35.33
C ASN A 480 -0.43 35.58 -34.26
N LYS A 481 0.66 36.20 -33.83
CA LYS A 481 0.80 37.67 -33.79
C LYS A 481 2.26 38.05 -33.59
N LEU A 482 2.77 38.77 -34.60
CA LEU A 482 3.92 39.67 -34.55
C LEU A 482 3.81 40.68 -33.40
#